data_AF-A0A6N9U1U5-F1
#
_entry.id   AF-A0A6N9U1U5-F1
#
_cell.length_a   1.000
_cell.length_b   1.000
_cell.length_c   1.000
_cell.angle_alpha   90.00
_cell.angle_beta   90.00
_cell.angle_gamma   90.00
#
_symmetry.space_group_name_H-M   'P 1'
#
loop_
_entity.id
_entity.type
_entity.pdbx_description
1 polymer ?
#
loop_
_entity_poly.entity_id
_entity_poly.type
_entity_poly.pdbx_seq_one_letter_code
_entity_poly.pdbx_strand_id
1 'polypeptide(L)'
;MKPSRRPGPAGALTGRRGDRGSTALEYLGFLPVLILIGMAGLQLGLVAYTAQQAGTGARAAARAASQEDLSASYDRVGRASMTGWVAGRARIGPPTGGDTVTVKVTVDIPDVLLGLLGGRTVEKSATMPRDSASTRRD
;
A
#
# COMPACT_ATOMS: atom_id res chain seq x y z
N MET A 1 58.02 14.90 -69.53
CA MET A 1 57.09 13.86 -69.04
C MET A 1 56.74 14.14 -67.59
N LYS A 2 55.43 14.27 -67.35
CA LYS A 2 54.58 14.23 -66.13
C LYS A 2 55.18 14.44 -64.71
N PRO A 3 54.65 15.39 -63.91
CA PRO A 3 55.00 15.55 -62.50
C PRO A 3 54.30 14.50 -61.62
N SER A 4 55.04 13.92 -60.68
CA SER A 4 54.50 13.02 -59.66
C SER A 4 54.05 13.84 -58.45
N ARG A 5 52.76 14.20 -58.40
CA ARG A 5 52.10 14.68 -57.18
C ARG A 5 51.43 13.49 -56.52
N ARG A 6 51.96 13.04 -55.37
CA ARG A 6 51.25 12.10 -54.51
C ARG A 6 50.17 12.87 -53.72
N PRO A 7 48.89 12.49 -53.77
CA PRO A 7 47.88 13.04 -52.87
C PRO A 7 48.23 12.66 -51.43
N GLY A 8 48.10 13.62 -50.51
CA GLY A 8 48.33 13.44 -49.08
C GLY A 8 47.34 12.48 -48.42
N PRO A 9 47.51 12.17 -47.12
CA PRO A 9 46.64 11.26 -46.41
C PRO A 9 45.23 11.85 -46.35
N ALA A 10 44.29 11.22 -47.05
CA ALA A 10 42.88 11.51 -46.87
C ALA A 10 42.50 11.07 -45.47
N GLY A 11 42.42 12.04 -44.55
CA GLY A 11 41.83 11.86 -43.24
C GLY A 11 40.38 11.45 -43.39
N ALA A 12 40.11 10.15 -43.32
CA ALA A 12 38.80 9.68 -42.93
C ALA A 12 38.72 9.87 -41.41
N LEU A 13 38.03 10.93 -40.99
CA LEU A 13 37.52 11.09 -39.63
C LEU A 13 36.49 9.98 -39.40
N THR A 14 36.96 8.76 -39.14
CA THR A 14 36.10 7.64 -38.78
C THR A 14 35.42 8.02 -37.46
N GLY A 15 34.12 8.23 -37.55
CA GLY A 15 33.31 8.91 -36.54
C GLY A 15 33.52 8.34 -35.14
N ARG A 16 33.95 9.19 -34.23
CA ARG A 16 33.86 8.97 -32.79
C ARG A 16 32.39 9.16 -32.36
N ARG A 17 31.53 8.25 -32.83
CA ARG A 17 30.07 8.29 -32.63
C ARG A 17 29.65 6.96 -32.04
N GLY A 18 29.84 6.80 -30.73
CA GLY A 18 29.40 5.59 -30.02
C GLY A 18 29.60 5.61 -28.51
N ASP A 19 30.74 6.12 -28.03
CA ASP A 19 31.14 5.78 -26.64
C ASP A 19 30.47 6.59 -25.53
N ARG A 20 29.74 7.67 -25.85
CA ARG A 20 29.02 8.47 -24.83
C ARG A 20 27.56 8.04 -24.62
N GLY A 21 27.02 7.21 -25.50
CA GLY A 21 25.65 6.69 -25.40
C GLY A 21 25.56 5.36 -24.64
N SER A 22 26.65 4.59 -24.60
CA SER A 22 26.66 3.27 -23.97
C SER A 22 26.38 3.34 -22.47
N THR A 23 27.08 4.22 -21.75
CA THR A 23 26.92 4.34 -20.29
C THR A 23 25.55 4.90 -19.90
N ALA A 24 25.01 5.84 -20.68
CA ALA A 24 23.68 6.40 -20.43
C ALA A 24 22.56 5.35 -20.63
N LEU A 25 22.70 4.45 -21.62
CA LEU A 25 21.78 3.34 -21.83
C LEU A 25 21.92 2.25 -20.76
N GLU A 26 23.13 2.01 -20.25
CA GLU A 26 23.37 1.09 -19.14
C GLU A 26 22.70 1.58 -17.84
N TYR A 27 22.82 2.87 -17.51
CA TYR A 27 22.10 3.47 -16.38
C TYR A 27 20.59 3.53 -16.59
N LEU A 28 20.13 3.65 -17.84
CA LEU A 28 18.70 3.55 -18.17
C LEU A 28 18.12 2.17 -17.85
N GLY A 29 18.94 1.12 -17.79
CA GLY A 29 18.54 -0.21 -17.30
C GLY A 29 18.28 -0.25 -15.79
N PHE A 30 18.95 0.59 -15.01
CA PHE A 30 18.79 0.65 -13.55
C PHE A 30 17.61 1.54 -13.12
N LEU A 31 17.28 2.58 -13.90
CA LEU A 31 16.15 3.47 -13.65
C LEU A 31 14.80 2.72 -13.41
N PRO A 32 14.36 1.77 -14.26
CA PRO A 32 13.12 1.04 -14.03
C PRO A 32 13.19 0.17 -12.77
N VAL A 33 14.37 -0.38 -12.43
CA VAL A 33 14.57 -1.14 -11.19
C VAL A 33 14.40 -0.24 -9.97
N LEU A 34 14.98 0.97 -9.98
CA LEU A 34 14.81 1.96 -8.92
C LEU A 34 13.35 2.40 -8.78
N ILE A 35 12.64 2.57 -9.90
CA ILE A 35 11.19 2.87 -9.88
C ILE A 35 10.42 1.72 -9.22
N LEU A 36 10.70 0.47 -9.59
CA LEU A 36 10.05 -0.70 -8.99
C LEU A 36 10.31 -0.78 -7.47
N ILE A 37 11.55 -0.52 -7.03
CA ILE A 37 11.89 -0.50 -5.60
C ILE A 37 11.16 0.64 -4.89
N GLY A 38 11.15 1.85 -5.45
CA GLY A 38 10.42 2.99 -4.89
C GLY A 38 8.92 2.71 -4.77
N MET A 39 8.35 2.09 -5.80
CA MET A 39 6.93 1.69 -5.82
C MET A 39 6.65 0.56 -4.82
N ALA A 40 7.55 -0.40 -4.65
CA ALA A 40 7.45 -1.42 -3.61
C ALA A 40 7.49 -0.79 -2.21
N GLY A 41 8.34 0.20 -1.98
CA GLY A 41 8.36 0.98 -0.74
C GLY A 41 7.04 1.70 -0.47
N LEU A 42 6.48 2.38 -1.49
CA LEU A 42 5.16 3.01 -1.40
C LEU A 42 4.06 1.99 -1.08
N GLN A 43 4.11 0.82 -1.71
CA GLN A 43 3.16 -0.25 -1.48
C GLN A 43 3.24 -0.78 -0.04
N LEU A 44 4.44 -0.95 0.52
CA LEU A 44 4.62 -1.32 1.92
C LEU A 44 4.10 -0.23 2.87
N GLY A 45 4.36 1.05 2.55
CA GLY A 45 3.82 2.19 3.28
C GLY A 45 2.29 2.19 3.29
N LEU A 46 1.66 1.90 2.14
CA LEU A 46 0.21 1.81 2.03
C LEU A 46 -0.35 0.67 2.87
N VAL A 47 0.28 -0.51 2.83
CA VAL A 47 -0.10 -1.68 3.64
C VAL A 47 -0.05 -1.35 5.14
N ALA A 48 1.03 -0.72 5.59
CA ALA A 48 1.18 -0.32 6.99
C ALA A 48 0.12 0.73 7.38
N TYR A 49 -0.14 1.71 6.52
CA TYR A 49 -1.16 2.74 6.74
C TYR A 49 -2.56 2.14 6.88
N THR A 50 -2.96 1.25 5.96
CA THR A 50 -4.28 0.60 6.00
C THR A 50 -4.41 -0.34 7.19
N ALA A 51 -3.33 -1.02 7.59
CA ALA A 51 -3.30 -1.85 8.80
C ALA A 51 -3.57 -1.03 10.06
N GLN A 52 -2.97 0.16 10.14
CA GLN A 52 -3.17 1.06 11.28
C GLN A 52 -4.62 1.57 11.33
N GLN A 53 -5.18 1.96 10.19
CA GLN A 53 -6.58 2.40 10.09
C GLN A 53 -7.57 1.29 10.43
N ALA A 54 -7.33 0.06 9.95
CA ALA A 54 -8.15 -1.10 10.28
C ALA A 54 -8.18 -1.34 11.80
N GLY A 55 -7.03 -1.20 12.48
CA GLY A 55 -6.94 -1.30 13.94
C GLY A 55 -7.73 -0.21 14.68
N THR A 56 -7.68 1.03 14.21
CA THR A 56 -8.47 2.14 14.77
C THR A 56 -9.96 1.86 14.69
N GLY A 57 -10.44 1.50 13.49
CA GLY A 57 -11.87 1.21 13.32
C GLY A 57 -12.32 -0.07 14.02
N ALA A 58 -11.47 -1.11 14.12
CA ALA A 58 -11.80 -2.32 14.87
C ALA A 58 -12.02 -2.01 16.35
N ARG A 59 -11.14 -1.20 16.95
CA ARG A 59 -11.29 -0.78 18.36
C ARG A 59 -12.50 0.11 18.57
N ALA A 60 -12.77 1.04 17.65
CA ALA A 60 -13.94 1.90 17.73
C ALA A 60 -15.25 1.12 17.59
N ALA A 61 -15.31 0.20 16.63
CA ALA A 61 -16.45 -0.68 16.44
C ALA A 61 -16.64 -1.64 17.62
N ALA A 62 -15.56 -2.19 18.19
CA ALA A 62 -15.63 -3.02 19.39
C ALA A 62 -16.19 -2.26 20.60
N ARG A 63 -15.79 -0.99 20.80
CA ARG A 63 -16.35 -0.11 21.85
C ARG A 63 -17.84 0.16 21.66
N ALA A 64 -18.26 0.42 20.43
CA ALA A 64 -19.67 0.63 20.13
C ALA A 64 -20.46 -0.67 20.30
N ALA A 65 -19.89 -1.81 19.90
CA ALA A 65 -20.52 -3.11 20.01
C ALA A 65 -20.58 -3.68 21.44
N SER A 66 -19.72 -3.20 22.36
CA SER A 66 -19.77 -3.56 23.77
C SER A 66 -20.86 -2.82 24.55
N GLN A 67 -21.36 -1.70 24.03
CA GLN A 67 -22.43 -0.90 24.63
C GLN A 67 -23.78 -1.33 24.04
N GLU A 68 -24.79 -1.59 24.88
CA GLU A 68 -26.10 -2.04 24.39
C GLU A 68 -26.76 -1.01 23.45
N ASP A 69 -26.76 0.26 23.84
CA ASP A 69 -27.37 1.38 23.08
C ASP A 69 -26.73 1.60 21.71
N LEU A 70 -25.42 1.34 21.60
CA LEU A 70 -24.64 1.62 20.40
C LEU A 70 -24.32 0.35 19.60
N SER A 71 -24.76 -0.81 20.09
CA SER A 71 -24.45 -2.12 19.53
C SER A 71 -24.90 -2.27 18.08
N ALA A 72 -26.05 -1.70 17.72
CA ALA A 72 -26.57 -1.70 16.34
C ALA A 72 -25.79 -0.76 15.39
N SER A 73 -25.05 0.22 15.94
CA SER A 73 -24.34 1.24 15.17
C SER A 73 -22.82 1.00 15.06
N TYR A 74 -22.32 -0.14 15.53
CA TYR A 74 -20.89 -0.49 15.54
C TYR A 74 -20.18 -0.27 14.20
N ASP A 75 -20.85 -0.64 13.11
CA ASP A 75 -20.34 -0.55 11.75
C ASP A 75 -20.17 0.91 11.32
N ARG A 76 -21.14 1.78 11.64
CA ARG A 76 -21.07 3.22 11.36
C ARG A 76 -19.96 3.88 12.17
N VAL A 77 -19.86 3.57 13.47
CA VAL A 77 -18.84 4.13 14.38
C VAL A 77 -17.43 3.70 13.96
N GLY A 78 -17.27 2.42 13.61
CA GLY A 78 -16.02 1.88 13.08
C GLY A 78 -15.56 2.60 11.81
N ARG A 79 -16.46 2.78 10.82
CA ARG A 79 -16.14 3.48 9.58
C ARG A 79 -15.87 4.97 9.77
N ALA A 80 -16.64 5.65 10.63
CA ALA A 80 -16.44 7.06 10.94
C ALA A 80 -15.08 7.34 11.60
N SER A 81 -14.46 6.32 12.20
CA SER A 81 -13.14 6.40 12.82
C SER A 81 -11.98 6.21 11.82
N MET A 82 -12.28 5.94 10.55
CA MET A 82 -11.29 5.77 9.47
C MET A 82 -11.38 6.92 8.47
N THR A 83 -10.35 7.10 7.63
CA THR A 83 -10.45 8.01 6.48
C THR A 83 -11.44 7.47 5.45
N GLY A 84 -12.17 8.37 4.76
CA GLY A 84 -13.23 7.98 3.82
C GLY A 84 -12.78 7.02 2.71
N TRP A 85 -11.54 7.15 2.23
CA TRP A 85 -10.96 6.25 1.23
C TRP A 85 -10.73 4.83 1.78
N VAL A 86 -10.26 4.70 3.03
CA VAL A 86 -10.09 3.40 3.71
C VAL A 86 -11.45 2.83 4.10
N ALA A 87 -12.35 3.65 4.63
CA ALA A 87 -13.71 3.25 5.03
C ALA A 87 -14.50 2.68 3.85
N GLY A 88 -14.39 3.28 2.66
CA GLY A 88 -15.02 2.77 1.44
C GLY A 88 -14.44 1.45 0.93
N ARG A 89 -13.27 1.04 1.42
CA ARG A 89 -12.59 -0.23 1.12
C ARG A 89 -12.59 -1.20 2.31
N ALA A 90 -13.23 -0.82 3.41
CA ALA A 90 -13.25 -1.59 4.65
C ALA A 90 -14.54 -2.39 4.74
N ARG A 91 -14.42 -3.69 5.03
CA ARG A 91 -15.49 -4.55 5.51
C ARG A 91 -15.35 -4.72 7.01
N ILE A 92 -16.38 -4.34 7.76
CA ILE A 92 -16.47 -4.58 9.20
C ILE A 92 -17.37 -5.81 9.38
N GLY A 93 -16.82 -6.87 9.97
CA GLY A 93 -17.56 -8.08 10.26
C GLY A 93 -18.51 -7.89 11.45
N PRO A 94 -19.58 -8.71 11.54
CA PRO A 94 -20.48 -8.65 12.68
C PRO A 94 -19.73 -8.91 14.00
N PRO A 95 -20.13 -8.27 15.11
CA PRO A 95 -19.51 -8.50 16.40
C PRO A 95 -19.74 -9.95 16.83
N THR A 96 -18.70 -10.61 17.31
CA THR A 96 -18.76 -11.99 17.79
C THR A 96 -18.45 -12.10 19.28
N GLY A 97 -19.05 -13.08 19.95
CA GLY A 97 -18.80 -13.38 21.36
C GLY A 97 -19.97 -13.05 22.30
N GLY A 98 -19.89 -13.62 23.51
CA GLY A 98 -20.85 -13.49 24.62
C GLY A 98 -20.45 -12.35 25.56
N ASP A 99 -19.74 -12.68 26.64
CA ASP A 99 -19.31 -11.70 27.66
C ASP A 99 -18.22 -10.73 27.16
N THR A 100 -17.56 -11.08 26.06
CA THR A 100 -16.65 -10.22 25.32
C THR A 100 -17.10 -10.12 23.88
N VAL A 101 -16.90 -8.94 23.29
CA VAL A 101 -17.25 -8.60 21.92
C VAL A 101 -15.97 -8.43 21.12
N THR A 102 -15.84 -9.20 20.06
CA THR A 102 -14.77 -9.06 19.08
C THR A 102 -15.32 -8.50 17.78
N VAL A 103 -14.71 -7.45 17.26
CA VAL A 103 -15.02 -6.91 15.93
C VAL A 103 -13.79 -7.01 15.05
N LYS A 104 -14.01 -7.49 13.82
CA LYS A 104 -13.00 -7.69 12.79
C LYS A 104 -13.19 -6.67 11.67
N VAL A 105 -12.11 -6.03 11.25
CA VAL A 105 -12.07 -5.10 10.13
C VAL A 105 -11.09 -5.61 9.09
N THR A 106 -11.56 -5.74 7.86
CA THR A 106 -10.77 -6.14 6.70
C THR A 106 -10.74 -4.98 5.71
N VAL A 107 -9.55 -4.56 5.27
CA VAL A 107 -9.38 -3.47 4.30
C VAL A 107 -8.74 -4.02 3.04
N ASP A 108 -9.34 -3.75 1.88
CA ASP A 108 -8.78 -4.09 0.58
C ASP A 108 -7.78 -3.01 0.12
N ILE A 109 -6.57 -3.44 -0.26
CA ILE A 109 -5.45 -2.60 -0.66
C ILE A 109 -5.28 -2.69 -2.18
N PRO A 110 -5.32 -1.56 -2.91
CA PRO A 110 -5.07 -1.57 -4.34
C PRO A 110 -3.62 -1.92 -4.66
N ASP A 111 -3.43 -2.58 -5.79
CA ASP A 111 -2.10 -2.87 -6.32
C ASP A 111 -1.57 -1.65 -7.07
N VAL A 112 -0.45 -1.10 -6.59
CA VAL A 112 0.24 0.03 -7.22
C VAL A 112 1.32 -0.49 -8.17
N LEU A 113 1.72 -1.78 -8.07
CA LEU A 113 2.74 -2.41 -8.90
C LEU A 113 2.22 -2.81 -10.29
N LEU A 114 1.39 -1.98 -10.93
CA LEU A 114 0.82 -2.21 -12.27
C LEU A 114 0.09 -3.57 -12.42
N GLY A 115 -0.47 -4.11 -11.33
CA GLY A 115 -1.16 -5.41 -11.35
C GLY A 115 -0.24 -6.63 -11.22
N LEU A 116 1.07 -6.46 -11.01
CA LEU A 116 2.04 -7.54 -10.88
C LEU A 116 1.87 -8.37 -9.59
N LEU A 117 1.25 -7.79 -8.54
CA LEU A 117 1.15 -8.42 -7.22
C LEU A 117 -0.30 -8.77 -6.82
N GLY A 118 -1.28 -8.25 -7.56
CA GLY A 118 -2.70 -8.46 -7.31
C GLY A 118 -3.23 -7.70 -6.08
N GLY A 119 -4.56 -7.73 -5.91
CA GLY A 119 -5.22 -7.13 -4.76
C GLY A 119 -4.84 -7.84 -3.46
N ARG A 120 -4.49 -7.07 -2.42
CA ARG A 120 -4.17 -7.60 -1.09
C ARG A 120 -5.17 -7.12 -0.06
N THR A 121 -5.35 -7.90 0.99
CA THR A 121 -6.24 -7.54 2.10
C THR A 121 -5.47 -7.52 3.40
N VAL A 122 -5.77 -6.55 4.27
CA VAL A 122 -5.29 -6.54 5.65
C VAL A 122 -6.46 -6.71 6.60
N GLU A 123 -6.29 -7.59 7.56
CA GLU A 123 -7.27 -7.87 8.60
C GLU A 123 -6.73 -7.46 9.97
N LYS A 124 -7.56 -6.79 10.77
CA LYS A 124 -7.31 -6.50 12.18
C LYS A 124 -8.59 -6.72 12.99
N SER A 125 -8.43 -7.21 14.21
CA SER A 125 -9.53 -7.40 15.16
C SER A 125 -9.25 -6.69 16.47
N ALA A 126 -10.31 -6.36 17.20
CA ALA A 126 -10.24 -5.87 18.56
C ALA A 126 -11.33 -6.55 19.40
N THR A 127 -10.99 -6.88 20.65
CA THR A 127 -11.87 -7.54 21.60
C THR A 127 -12.06 -6.64 22.83
N MET A 128 -13.30 -6.49 23.30
CA MET A 128 -13.66 -5.73 24.49
C MET A 128 -14.67 -6.46 25.37
N PRO A 129 -14.67 -6.26 26.71
CA PRO A 129 -15.74 -6.75 27.58
C PRO A 129 -17.09 -6.08 27.25
N ARG A 130 -18.21 -6.79 27.42
CA ARG A 130 -19.55 -6.18 27.38
C ARG A 130 -19.87 -5.45 28.69
N ASP A 131 -20.51 -4.29 28.57
CA ASP A 131 -20.84 -3.44 29.73
C ASP A 131 -22.00 -4.01 30.59
N SER A 132 -22.77 -4.97 30.08
CA SER A 132 -23.91 -5.55 30.79
C SER A 132 -23.53 -6.56 31.90
N ALA A 133 -22.24 -6.94 32.02
CA ALA A 133 -21.78 -7.92 33.00
C ALA A 133 -21.28 -7.32 34.33
N SER A 134 -20.95 -6.02 34.40
CA SER A 134 -20.39 -5.40 35.62
C SER A 134 -21.44 -4.85 36.59
N THR A 135 -22.71 -4.72 36.20
CA THR A 135 -23.77 -4.15 37.06
C THR A 135 -24.56 -5.21 37.86
N ARG A 136 -24.22 -6.50 37.77
CA ARG A 136 -24.98 -7.59 38.44
C ARG A 136 -24.17 -8.42 39.45
N ARG A 137 -23.11 -7.85 40.01
CA ARG A 137 -22.41 -8.44 41.16
C ARG A 137 -22.17 -7.35 42.20
N ASP A 138 -23.22 -7.04 42.94
CA ASP A 138 -23.17 -6.50 44.32
C ASP A 138 -24.52 -6.80 44.99
#